data_AF-A0A7R9TDG7-F1
#
_entry.id   AF-A0A7R9TDG7-F1
#
_cell.length_a   1.000
_cell.length_b   1.000
_cell.length_c   1.000
_cell.angle_alpha   90.00
_cell.angle_beta   90.00
_cell.angle_gamma   90.00
#
_symmetry.space_group_name_H-M   'P 1'
#
loop_
_entity.id
_entity.type
_entity.pdbx_description
1 polymer ?
#
loop_
_entity_poly.entity_id
_entity_poly.type
_entity_poly.pdbx_seq_one_letter_code
_entity_poly.pdbx_strand_id
1 'polypeptide(L)'
;AAMASTIGMMDEAYFVGRNELLAWIRSVTGVALDKVEEACTGAVYCQVIEALHPGTIKLAQVKTKARSEYDYICNFKLLQKAFDKLRIQKRIEVDRLIKGKPLDNIEFCQWFKRYSDTV
;
A
#
# COMPACT_ATOMS: atom_id res chain seq x y z
N ALA A 1 12.62 23.10 10.60
CA ALA A 1 13.35 21.81 10.57
C ALA A 1 12.35 20.72 10.31
N ALA A 2 12.33 20.14 9.10
CA ALA A 2 11.39 19.09 8.75
C ALA A 2 11.89 17.77 9.34
N MET A 3 11.12 17.20 10.28
CA MET A 3 11.33 15.84 10.76
C MET A 3 11.06 14.88 9.60
N ALA A 4 12.11 14.51 8.89
CA ALA A 4 12.10 13.32 8.07
C ALA A 4 12.04 12.13 9.03
N SER A 5 10.84 11.60 9.25
CA SER A 5 10.66 10.34 9.95
C SER A 5 11.35 9.25 9.13
N THR A 6 12.59 8.95 9.51
CA THR A 6 13.23 7.68 9.22
C THR A 6 12.33 6.60 9.76
N ILE A 7 11.44 6.06 8.91
CA ILE A 7 10.77 4.79 9.16
C ILE A 7 11.85 3.71 9.01
N GLY A 8 12.77 3.70 9.97
CA GLY A 8 13.85 2.75 10.14
C GLY A 8 13.32 1.50 10.86
N MET A 9 13.88 0.35 10.48
CA MET A 9 13.49 -1.03 10.81
C MET A 9 13.52 -1.44 12.30
N MET A 10 13.28 -0.56 13.27
CA MET A 10 13.30 -0.90 14.69
C MET A 10 12.32 -0.02 15.49
N ASP A 11 11.03 -0.31 15.37
CA ASP A 11 10.05 0.06 16.39
C ASP A 11 9.23 -1.21 16.63
N GLU A 12 9.06 -1.62 17.88
CA GLU A 12 8.44 -2.87 18.32
C GLU A 12 7.34 -3.33 17.36
N ALA A 13 7.64 -4.38 16.59
CA ALA A 13 6.85 -4.80 15.44
C ALA A 13 5.38 -4.98 15.82
N TYR A 14 4.57 -3.96 15.52
CA TYR A 14 3.15 -3.99 15.80
C TYR A 14 2.54 -5.06 14.89
N PHE A 15 2.12 -6.17 15.50
CA PHE A 15 1.50 -7.29 14.81
C PHE A 15 0.03 -6.94 14.53
N VAL A 16 -0.22 -5.92 13.70
CA VAL A 16 -1.59 -5.56 13.28
C VAL A 16 -2.19 -6.81 12.67
N GLY A 17 -3.26 -7.31 13.29
CA GLY A 17 -3.89 -8.55 12.89
C GLY A 17 -4.51 -8.40 11.50
N ARG A 18 -4.62 -9.50 10.75
CA ARG A 18 -5.21 -9.50 9.40
C ARG A 18 -6.58 -8.81 9.36
N ASN A 19 -7.46 -9.11 10.32
CA ASN A 19 -8.79 -8.52 10.39
C ASN A 19 -8.75 -6.99 10.57
N GLU A 20 -7.78 -6.49 11.33
CA GLU A 20 -7.60 -5.07 11.55
C GLU A 20 -7.05 -4.39 10.28
N LEU A 21 -6.12 -5.03 9.56
CA LEU A 21 -5.65 -4.54 8.24
C LEU A 21 -6.80 -4.47 7.24
N LEU A 22 -7.64 -5.50 7.17
CA LEU A 22 -8.81 -5.54 6.28
C LEU A 22 -9.82 -4.45 6.63
N ALA A 23 -10.12 -4.29 7.92
CA ALA A 23 -11.01 -3.24 8.41
C ALA A 23 -10.47 -1.84 8.10
N TRP A 24 -9.16 -1.64 8.26
CA TRP A 24 -8.50 -0.38 7.93
C TRP A 24 -8.57 -0.07 6.43
N ILE A 25 -8.19 -1.01 5.56
CA ILE A 25 -8.28 -0.81 4.10
C ILE A 25 -9.70 -0.40 3.72
N ARG A 26 -10.71 -1.09 4.28
CA ARG A 26 -12.12 -0.78 4.06
C ARG A 26 -12.49 0.62 4.55
N SER A 27 -12.00 1.04 5.72
CA SER A 27 -12.28 2.36 6.28
C SER A 27 -11.73 3.51 5.42
N VAL A 28 -10.57 3.30 4.78
CA VAL A 28 -9.91 4.35 3.97
C VAL A 28 -10.41 4.36 2.53
N THR A 29 -10.60 3.19 1.94
CA THR A 29 -10.88 3.06 0.49
C THR A 29 -12.34 2.74 0.17
N GLY A 30 -13.12 2.28 1.16
CA GLY A 30 -14.44 1.70 0.95
C GLY A 30 -14.42 0.29 0.35
N VAL A 31 -13.25 -0.27 0.01
CA VAL A 31 -13.11 -1.59 -0.61
C VAL A 31 -13.03 -2.66 0.49
N ALA A 32 -13.91 -3.66 0.41
CA ALA A 32 -13.84 -4.84 1.26
C ALA A 32 -12.96 -5.89 0.61
N LEU A 33 -11.92 -6.32 1.32
CA LEU A 33 -11.11 -7.48 0.96
C LEU A 33 -11.46 -8.62 1.93
N ASP A 34 -11.47 -9.85 1.43
CA ASP A 34 -11.61 -11.06 2.24
C ASP A 34 -10.24 -11.49 2.80
N LYS A 35 -9.18 -11.20 2.05
CA LYS A 35 -7.79 -11.56 2.38
C LYS A 35 -6.83 -10.41 2.09
N VAL A 36 -5.80 -10.28 2.92
CA VAL A 36 -4.80 -9.20 2.76
C VAL A 36 -4.04 -9.37 1.44
N GLU A 37 -3.88 -10.60 1.00
CA GLU A 37 -3.26 -11.00 -0.25
C GLU A 37 -3.95 -10.42 -1.48
N GLU A 38 -5.23 -10.05 -1.42
CA GLU A 38 -5.94 -9.41 -2.52
C GLU A 38 -5.42 -7.97 -2.79
N ALA A 39 -4.71 -7.39 -1.82
CA ALA A 39 -3.98 -6.15 -2.01
C ALA A 39 -2.79 -6.30 -2.99
N CYS A 40 -2.41 -7.53 -3.39
CA CYS A 40 -1.38 -7.78 -4.39
C CYS A 40 -1.66 -7.16 -5.76
N THR A 41 -2.90 -6.74 -6.01
CA THR A 41 -3.27 -6.00 -7.23
C THR A 41 -2.68 -4.59 -7.28
N GLY A 42 -2.22 -4.05 -6.14
CA GLY A 42 -1.69 -2.69 -6.02
C GLY A 42 -2.76 -1.58 -6.03
N ALA A 43 -4.01 -1.92 -6.37
CA ALA A 43 -5.07 -0.92 -6.56
C ALA A 43 -5.47 -0.24 -5.25
N VAL A 44 -5.65 -1.01 -4.18
CA VAL A 44 -6.01 -0.48 -2.86
C VAL A 44 -4.91 0.42 -2.29
N TYR A 45 -3.64 0.08 -2.49
CA TYR A 45 -2.53 0.93 -2.05
C TYR A 45 -2.50 2.27 -2.78
N CYS A 46 -2.82 2.29 -4.08
CA CYS A 46 -2.96 3.52 -4.83
C CYS A 46 -4.11 4.39 -4.28
N GLN A 47 -5.24 3.78 -3.92
CA GLN A 47 -6.38 4.48 -3.33
C GLN A 47 -6.05 5.04 -1.94
N VAL A 48 -5.36 4.26 -1.10
CA VAL A 48 -4.94 4.74 0.23
C VAL A 48 -4.00 5.94 0.09
N ILE A 49 -3.02 5.92 -0.82
CA ILE A 49 -2.13 7.08 -1.01
C ILE A 49 -2.87 8.30 -1.53
N GLU A 50 -3.84 8.13 -2.43
CA GLU A 50 -4.67 9.26 -2.85
C GLU A 50 -5.54 9.81 -1.72
N ALA A 51 -6.05 8.94 -0.83
CA ALA A 51 -6.82 9.38 0.33
C ALA A 51 -5.95 10.14 1.36
N LEU A 52 -4.72 9.68 1.60
CA LEU A 52 -3.77 10.33 2.51
C LEU A 52 -3.15 11.60 1.91
N HIS A 53 -2.90 11.61 0.60
CA HIS A 53 -2.26 12.71 -0.12
C HIS A 53 -3.04 13.05 -1.40
N PRO A 54 -4.17 13.77 -1.28
CA PRO A 54 -5.02 14.10 -2.42
C PRO A 54 -4.25 14.78 -3.56
N GLY A 55 -4.48 14.34 -4.80
CA GLY A 55 -3.81 14.85 -6.01
C GLY A 55 -2.45 14.22 -6.29
N THR A 56 -2.09 13.13 -5.59
CA THR A 56 -0.83 12.42 -5.82
C THR A 56 -0.99 11.33 -6.87
N ILE A 57 -2.10 10.58 -6.84
CA ILE A 57 -2.41 9.50 -7.77
C ILE A 57 -3.72 9.80 -8.49
N LYS A 58 -3.66 9.82 -9.83
CA LYS A 58 -4.86 9.90 -10.66
C LYS A 58 -5.60 8.57 -10.60
N LEU A 59 -6.68 8.47 -9.81
CA LEU A 59 -7.47 7.22 -9.67
C LEU A 59 -8.00 6.67 -10.99
N ALA A 60 -8.23 7.52 -11.99
CA ALA A 60 -8.61 7.09 -13.34
C ALA A 60 -7.56 6.21 -14.04
N GLN A 61 -6.29 6.26 -13.61
CA GLN A 61 -5.21 5.42 -14.13
C GLN A 61 -5.07 4.11 -13.34
N VAL A 62 -5.67 4.00 -12.16
CA VAL A 62 -5.60 2.82 -11.31
C VAL A 62 -6.52 1.74 -11.88
N LYS A 63 -5.95 0.56 -12.16
CA LYS A 63 -6.71 -0.59 -12.64
C LYS A 63 -7.37 -1.30 -11.46
N THR A 64 -8.57 -0.84 -11.09
CA THR A 64 -9.33 -1.37 -9.95
C THR A 64 -9.89 -2.78 -10.16
N LYS A 65 -10.09 -3.19 -11.42
CA LYS A 65 -10.52 -4.54 -11.83
C LYS A 65 -9.37 -5.36 -12.41
N ALA A 66 -8.14 -5.13 -11.95
CA ALA A 66 -6.96 -5.84 -12.41
C ALA A 66 -7.11 -7.36 -12.20
N ARG A 67 -6.74 -8.15 -13.22
CA ARG A 67 -6.80 -9.63 -13.17
C ARG A 67 -5.50 -10.31 -13.60
N SER A 68 -4.55 -9.54 -14.13
CA SER A 68 -3.28 -10.05 -14.65
C SER A 68 -2.11 -9.42 -13.88
N GLU A 69 -0.99 -10.14 -13.79
CA GLU A 69 0.24 -9.59 -13.18
C GLU A 69 0.71 -8.31 -13.90
N TYR A 70 0.49 -8.21 -15.21
CA TYR A 70 0.77 -6.99 -15.97
C TYR A 70 -0.02 -5.79 -15.41
N ASP A 71 -1.31 -5.97 -15.11
CA ASP A 71 -2.12 -4.93 -14.50
C ASP A 71 -1.65 -4.56 -13.09
N TYR A 72 -1.21 -5.56 -12.31
CA TYR A 72 -0.69 -5.34 -10.95
C TYR A 72 0.59 -4.51 -10.99
N ILE A 73 1.50 -4.84 -11.92
CA ILE A 73 2.73 -4.07 -12.16
C ILE A 73 2.39 -2.63 -12.57
N CYS A 74 1.39 -2.41 -13.43
CA CYS A 74 0.96 -1.06 -13.78
C CYS A 74 0.50 -0.26 -12.55
N ASN A 75 -0.28 -0.86 -11.66
CA ASN A 75 -0.71 -0.22 -10.41
C ASN A 75 0.48 0.08 -9.49
N PHE A 76 1.38 -0.88 -9.29
CA PHE A 76 2.57 -0.65 -8.46
C PHE A 76 3.53 0.40 -9.04
N LYS A 77 3.63 0.54 -10.36
CA LYS A 77 4.39 1.65 -10.98
C LYS A 77 3.76 3.01 -10.69
N LEU A 78 2.43 3.11 -10.63
CA LEU A 78 1.77 4.34 -10.20
C LEU A 78 2.08 4.65 -8.73
N LEU A 79 2.02 3.62 -7.88
CA LEU A 79 2.36 3.73 -6.46
C LEU A 79 3.82 4.17 -6.23
N GLN A 80 4.77 3.59 -6.97
CA GLN A 80 6.19 3.97 -6.91
C GLN A 80 6.39 5.45 -7.28
N LYS A 81 5.77 5.92 -8.37
CA LYS A 81 5.83 7.34 -8.75
C LYS A 81 5.27 8.27 -7.68
N ALA A 82 4.22 7.84 -6.98
CA ALA A 82 3.68 8.58 -5.86
C ALA A 82 4.65 8.62 -4.67
N PHE A 83 5.30 7.50 -4.35
CA PHE A 83 6.32 7.41 -3.30
C PHE A 83 7.50 8.34 -3.61
N ASP A 84 7.97 8.37 -4.85
CA ASP A 84 9.04 9.27 -5.28
C ASP A 84 8.64 10.74 -5.12
N LYS A 85 7.42 11.11 -5.53
CA LYS A 85 6.89 12.48 -5.41
C LYS A 85 6.77 12.92 -3.94
N LEU A 86 6.35 12.00 -3.06
CA LEU A 86 6.19 12.22 -1.63
C LEU A 86 7.50 12.02 -0.83
N ARG A 87 8.59 11.64 -1.50
CA ARG A 87 9.90 11.32 -0.90
C ARG A 87 9.84 10.22 0.18
N ILE A 88 8.97 9.24 -0.03
CA ILE A 88 8.84 8.07 0.85
C ILE A 88 9.99 7.11 0.55
N GLN A 89 10.86 6.84 1.53
CA GLN A 89 12.08 6.04 1.33
C GLN A 89 11.87 4.51 1.37
N LYS A 90 10.62 4.03 1.38
CA LYS A 90 10.33 2.59 1.39
C LYS A 90 10.44 2.00 0.00
N ARG A 91 11.33 1.03 -0.15
CA ARG A 91 11.42 0.20 -1.36
C ARG A 91 10.21 -0.73 -1.45
N ILE A 92 9.51 -0.69 -2.59
CA ILE A 92 8.40 -1.59 -2.91
C ILE A 92 8.94 -2.79 -3.71
N GLU A 93 8.88 -3.99 -3.13
CA GLU A 93 9.30 -5.23 -3.79
C GLU A 93 8.18 -5.81 -4.69
N VAL A 94 7.90 -5.13 -5.80
CA VAL A 94 6.78 -5.44 -6.70
C VAL A 94 6.74 -6.92 -7.09
N ASP A 95 7.87 -7.51 -7.49
CA ASP A 95 7.94 -8.93 -7.92
C ASP A 95 7.57 -9.94 -6.84
N ARG A 96 7.66 -9.56 -5.56
CA ARG A 96 7.23 -10.40 -4.43
C ARG A 96 5.75 -10.22 -4.14
N LEU A 97 5.29 -8.97 -4.16
CA LEU A 97 3.91 -8.61 -3.84
C LEU A 97 2.91 -9.16 -4.87
N ILE A 98 3.19 -8.99 -6.16
CA ILE A 98 2.27 -9.39 -7.25
C ILE A 98 2.02 -10.90 -7.30
N LYS A 99 2.89 -11.71 -6.68
CA LYS A 99 2.72 -13.16 -6.57
C LYS A 99 1.65 -13.56 -5.54
N GLY A 100 1.06 -12.60 -4.82
CA GLY A 100 0.01 -12.85 -3.83
C GLY A 100 0.49 -13.66 -2.63
N LYS A 101 1.80 -13.67 -2.35
CA LYS A 101 2.36 -14.40 -1.21
C LYS A 101 1.85 -13.80 0.10
N PRO A 102 1.28 -14.60 1.03
CA PRO A 102 0.69 -14.10 2.26
C PRO A 102 1.61 -13.24 3.12
N LEU A 103 2.81 -13.74 3.42
CA LEU A 103 3.76 -13.05 4.30
C LEU A 103 4.23 -11.72 3.71
N ASP A 104 4.64 -11.71 2.43
CA ASP A 104 5.10 -10.51 1.75
C ASP A 104 4.01 -9.43 1.70
N ASN A 105 2.76 -9.82 1.43
CA ASN A 105 1.64 -8.87 1.36
C ASN A 105 1.22 -8.36 2.75
N ILE A 106 1.24 -9.21 3.77
CA ILE A 106 0.94 -8.79 5.15
C ILE A 106 2.01 -7.80 5.65
N GLU A 107 3.29 -8.12 5.48
CA GLU A 107 4.39 -7.24 5.92
C GLU A 107 4.29 -5.87 5.24
N PHE A 108 4.06 -5.84 3.93
CA PHE A 108 3.91 -4.58 3.20
C PHE A 108 2.66 -3.82 3.65
N CYS A 109 1.53 -4.51 3.85
CA CYS A 109 0.30 -3.89 4.33
C CYS A 109 0.44 -3.30 5.74
N GLN A 110 1.13 -3.99 6.65
CA GLN A 110 1.42 -3.49 8.00
C GLN A 110 2.28 -2.23 7.95
N TRP A 111 3.33 -2.24 7.13
CA TRP A 111 4.14 -1.05 6.91
C TRP A 111 3.31 0.12 6.35
N PHE A 112 2.40 -0.16 5.42
CA PHE A 112 1.54 0.86 4.82
C PHE A 112 0.52 1.44 5.79
N LYS A 113 -0.07 0.59 6.64
CA LYS A 113 -0.93 1.00 7.76
C LYS A 113 -0.16 1.96 8.68
N ARG A 114 1.05 1.57 9.08
CA ARG A 114 1.90 2.39 9.94
C ARG A 114 2.20 3.74 9.30
N TYR A 115 2.54 3.75 8.01
CA TYR A 115 2.73 4.99 7.25
C TYR A 115 1.47 5.87 7.30
N SER A 116 0.28 5.27 7.10
CA SER A 116 -0.98 6.01 7.16
C SER A 116 -1.27 6.64 8.53
N ASP A 117 -0.82 6.01 9.62
CA ASP A 117 -0.98 6.55 10.98
C ASP A 117 0.06 7.61 11.34
N THR A 118 1.13 7.78 10.54
CA THR A 118 2.16 8.81 10.75
C THR A 118 1.90 10.10 9.99
N VAL A 119 1.01 10.07 8.99
CA VAL A 119 0.67 11.21 8.13
C VAL A 119 -0.56 11.89 8.69
#